data_AF-A0A4R0GSZ8-F1
#
_entry.id   AF-A0A4R0GSZ8-F1
#
_cell.length_a   1.000
_cell.length_b   1.000
_cell.length_c   1.000
_cell.angle_alpha   90.00
_cell.angle_beta   90.00
_cell.angle_gamma   90.00
#
_symmetry.space_group_name_H-M   'P 1'
#
loop_
_entity.id
_entity.type
_entity.pdbx_description
1 polymer ?
#
loop_
_entity_poly.entity_id
_entity_poly.type
_entity_poly.pdbx_seq_one_letter_code
_entity_poly.pdbx_strand_id
1 'polypeptide(L)'
;MIDPWSPRSFAEQLADVLRTKIDSGEWRPGHKLPGEITLAQTYDVARGTVRAALDQLREEGRVVTFTGRGTFVTPEATGSPGA
;
A
#
# COMPACT_ATOMS: atom_id res chain seq x y z
N MET A 1 -3.74 2.20 -14.84
CA MET A 1 -4.45 1.05 -15.43
C MET A 1 -3.62 -0.16 -15.06
N ILE A 2 -4.22 -1.19 -14.46
CA ILE A 2 -3.46 -2.33 -13.95
C ILE A 2 -3.64 -3.46 -14.96
N ASP A 3 -2.56 -3.83 -15.66
CA ASP A 3 -2.62 -4.68 -16.86
C ASP A 3 -2.51 -6.19 -16.53
N PRO A 4 -3.49 -7.03 -16.92
CA PRO A 4 -3.51 -8.47 -16.64
C PRO A 4 -2.45 -9.35 -17.28
N TRP A 5 -1.71 -8.81 -18.23
CA TRP A 5 -0.78 -9.56 -19.07
C TRP A 5 0.65 -9.03 -18.94
N SER A 6 0.86 -8.10 -18.01
CA SER A 6 2.18 -7.55 -17.73
C SER A 6 3.03 -8.55 -16.93
N PRO A 7 4.34 -8.65 -17.19
CA PRO A 7 5.26 -9.47 -16.38
C PRO A 7 5.44 -8.91 -14.95
N ARG A 8 4.96 -7.69 -14.68
CA ARG A 8 4.88 -7.09 -13.34
C ARG A 8 3.54 -7.44 -12.71
N SER A 9 3.57 -7.90 -11.48
CA SER A 9 2.37 -8.28 -10.74
C SER A 9 1.48 -7.05 -10.52
N PHE A 10 0.16 -7.22 -10.58
CA PHE A 10 -0.79 -6.17 -10.16
C PHE A 10 -0.47 -5.63 -8.75
N ALA A 11 0.11 -6.49 -7.91
CA ALA A 11 0.50 -6.16 -6.54
C ALA A 11 1.60 -5.09 -6.51
N GLU A 12 2.60 -5.21 -7.37
CA GLU A 12 3.71 -4.24 -7.46
C GLU A 12 3.20 -2.88 -7.94
N GLN A 13 2.32 -2.88 -8.95
CA GLN A 13 1.71 -1.65 -9.46
C GLN A 13 0.85 -0.95 -8.39
N LEU A 14 0.07 -1.73 -7.63
CA LEU A 14 -0.71 -1.18 -6.53
C LEU A 14 0.21 -0.67 -5.41
N ALA A 15 1.24 -1.42 -5.04
CA ALA A 15 2.21 -1.01 -4.03
C ALA A 15 2.85 0.34 -4.38
N ASP A 16 3.25 0.54 -5.64
CA ASP A 16 3.84 1.80 -6.12
C ASP A 16 2.86 2.98 -6.03
N VAL A 17 1.59 2.77 -6.41
CA VAL A 17 0.53 3.78 -6.28
C VAL A 17 0.30 4.15 -4.82
N LEU A 18 0.18 3.15 -3.94
CA LEU A 18 -0.01 3.35 -2.51
C LEU A 18 1.21 4.05 -1.89
N ARG A 19 2.43 3.63 -2.25
CA ARG A 19 3.69 4.26 -1.84
C ARG A 19 3.70 5.73 -2.23
N THR A 20 3.39 6.05 -3.48
CA THR A 20 3.36 7.43 -3.96
C THR A 20 2.36 8.29 -3.19
N LYS A 21 1.19 7.75 -2.82
CA LYS A 21 0.22 8.47 -1.98
C LYS A 21 0.73 8.72 -0.56
N ILE A 22 1.41 7.74 0.03
CA ILE A 22 2.04 7.88 1.35
C ILE A 22 3.14 8.95 1.30
N ASP A 23 4.00 8.88 0.29
CA ASP A 23 5.13 9.78 0.08
C ASP A 23 4.68 11.22 -0.23
N SER A 24 3.61 11.35 -1.02
CA SER A 24 2.96 12.64 -1.31
C SER A 24 2.26 13.26 -0.11
N GLY A 25 2.19 12.57 1.04
CA GLY A 25 1.56 13.07 2.26
C GLY A 25 0.03 13.01 2.26
N GLU A 26 -0.59 12.33 1.30
CA GLU A 26 -2.04 12.11 1.27
C GLU A 26 -2.48 11.23 2.45
N TRP A 27 -1.63 10.25 2.82
CA TRP A 27 -1.77 9.50 4.06
C TRP A 27 -0.65 9.82 5.03
N ARG A 28 -1.03 10.50 6.11
CA ARG A 28 -0.10 10.90 7.16
C ARG A 28 0.38 9.68 7.95
N PRO A 29 1.59 9.73 8.52
CA PRO A 29 2.05 8.68 9.40
C PRO A 29 1.15 8.56 10.63
N GLY A 30 0.82 7.33 11.00
CA GLY A 30 -0.19 7.00 12.01
C GLY A 30 -1.63 7.00 11.48
N HIS A 31 -1.87 7.39 10.22
CA HIS A 31 -3.20 7.32 9.63
C HIS A 31 -3.56 5.86 9.30
N LYS A 32 -4.81 5.49 9.60
CA LYS A 32 -5.34 4.17 9.26
C LYS A 32 -5.64 4.13 7.77
N LEU A 33 -5.03 3.20 7.05
CA LEU A 33 -5.39 2.91 5.66
C LEU A 33 -6.77 2.23 5.61
N PRO A 34 -7.53 2.46 4.53
CA PRO A 34 -8.68 1.63 4.22
C PRO A 34 -8.26 0.15 4.17
N GLY A 35 -9.12 -0.74 4.66
CA GLY A 35 -8.82 -2.17 4.73
C GLY A 35 -8.65 -2.80 3.35
N GLU A 36 -8.11 -4.02 3.31
CA GLU A 36 -7.85 -4.77 2.07
C GLU A 36 -9.07 -4.84 1.14
N ILE A 37 -10.27 -5.02 1.70
CA ILE A 37 -11.52 -5.09 0.94
C ILE A 37 -11.86 -3.74 0.31
N THR A 38 -11.73 -2.64 1.06
CA THR A 38 -12.01 -1.30 0.55
C THR A 38 -11.01 -0.92 -0.54
N LEU A 39 -9.72 -1.18 -0.32
CA LEU A 39 -8.69 -0.96 -1.34
C LEU A 39 -8.96 -1.80 -2.59
N ALA A 40 -9.36 -3.07 -2.42
CA ALA A 40 -9.69 -3.95 -3.54
C ALA A 40 -10.84 -3.39 -4.38
N GLN A 41 -11.86 -2.82 -3.74
CA GLN A 41 -12.99 -2.19 -4.41
C GLN A 41 -12.63 -0.85 -5.06
N THR A 42 -11.84 -0.02 -4.38
CA THR A 42 -11.44 1.30 -4.89
C THR A 42 -10.56 1.20 -6.13
N TYR A 43 -9.65 0.22 -6.16
CA TYR A 43 -8.69 0.04 -7.24
C TYR A 43 -9.09 -1.07 -8.23
N ASP A 44 -10.27 -1.67 -8.04
CA ASP A 44 -10.80 -2.79 -8.85
C ASP A 44 -9.78 -3.92 -9.04
N VAL A 45 -9.25 -4.42 -7.92
CA VAL A 45 -8.24 -5.50 -7.90
C VAL A 45 -8.67 -6.66 -7.01
N ALA A 46 -8.06 -7.82 -7.24
CA ALA A 46 -8.26 -8.97 -6.37
C ALA A 46 -7.74 -8.71 -4.95
N ARG A 47 -8.42 -9.26 -3.93
CA ARG A 47 -7.97 -9.15 -2.52
C ARG A 47 -6.56 -9.69 -2.31
N GLY A 48 -6.19 -10.75 -3.03
CA GLY A 48 -4.83 -11.32 -2.98
C GLY A 48 -3.77 -10.33 -3.49
N THR A 49 -4.11 -9.53 -4.49
CA THR A 49 -3.27 -8.45 -5.02
C THR A 49 -3.06 -7.33 -4.00
N VAL A 50 -4.15 -6.88 -3.36
CA VAL A 50 -4.06 -5.87 -2.29
C VAL A 50 -3.22 -6.37 -1.15
N ARG A 51 -3.44 -7.61 -0.73
CA ARG A 51 -2.67 -8.22 0.34
C ARG A 51 -1.19 -8.25 0.00
N ALA A 52 -0.81 -8.71 -1.19
CA ALA A 52 0.57 -8.74 -1.63
C ALA A 52 1.20 -7.33 -1.71
N ALA A 53 0.44 -6.33 -2.19
CA ALA A 53 0.90 -4.95 -2.21
C ALA A 53 1.13 -4.37 -0.80
N LEU A 54 0.21 -4.64 0.13
CA LEU A 54 0.34 -4.23 1.53
C LEU A 54 1.48 -4.97 2.24
N ASP A 55 1.70 -6.23 1.91
CA ASP A 55 2.81 -7.04 2.44
C ASP A 55 4.13 -6.43 1.99
N GLN A 56 4.27 -6.09 0.71
CA GLN A 56 5.45 -5.41 0.19
C GLN A 56 5.70 -4.06 0.89
N LEU A 57 4.68 -3.21 1.01
CA LEU A 57 4.80 -1.94 1.74
C LEU A 57 5.15 -2.14 3.22
N ARG A 58 4.73 -3.25 3.80
CA ARG A 58 5.07 -3.63 5.18
C ARG A 58 6.52 -4.06 5.28
N GLU A 59 7.02 -4.85 4.32
CA GLU A 59 8.43 -5.23 4.23
C GLU A 59 9.34 -4.03 3.99
N GLU A 60 8.87 -3.05 3.22
CA GLU A 60 9.52 -1.74 3.03
C GLU A 60 9.44 -0.84 4.29
N GLY A 61 8.74 -1.28 5.34
CA GLY A 61 8.55 -0.51 6.57
C GLY A 61 7.64 0.69 6.42
N ARG A 62 6.89 0.84 5.31
CA ARG A 62 6.00 1.99 5.04
C ARG A 62 4.60 1.88 5.66
N VAL A 63 4.17 0.66 5.93
CA VAL A 63 2.89 0.40 6.61
C VAL A 63 3.05 -0.69 7.65
N VAL A 64 2.20 -0.67 8.67
CA VAL A 64 2.12 -1.71 9.69
C VAL A 64 0.70 -2.26 9.75
N THR A 65 0.59 -3.57 9.59
CA THR A 65 -0.68 -4.29 9.66
C THR A 65 -0.88 -4.84 11.06
N PHE A 66 -1.94 -4.38 11.73
CA PHE A 66 -2.36 -4.95 13.01
C PHE A 66 -3.57 -5.86 12.80
N THR A 67 -3.39 -7.15 13.08
CA THR A 67 -4.49 -8.13 13.06
C THR A 67 -5.66 -7.65 13.92
N GLY A 68 -6.84 -7.55 13.30
CA GLY A 68 -8.07 -7.07 13.96
C GLY A 68 -8.20 -5.56 14.13
N ARG A 69 -7.16 -4.76 13.87
CA ARG A 69 -7.20 -3.28 13.97
C ARG A 69 -7.09 -2.58 12.61
N GLY A 70 -6.51 -3.23 11.62
CA GLY A 70 -6.31 -2.72 10.27
C GLY A 70 -4.86 -2.30 10.01
N THR A 71 -4.65 -1.58 8.91
CA THR A 71 -3.32 -1.17 8.45
C THR A 71 -3.09 0.31 8.74
N PHE A 72 -1.89 0.68 9.19
CA PHE A 72 -1.54 2.06 9.53
C PHE A 72 -0.26 2.46 8.79
N VAL A 73 -0.17 3.72 8.36
CA VAL A 73 1.06 4.28 7.76
C VAL A 73 2.10 4.45 8.86
N THR A 74 3.34 4.06 8.60
CA THR A 74 4.45 4.25 9.55
C THR A 74 5.09 5.63 9.39
N PRO A 75 5.67 6.21 10.46
CA PRO A 75 6.40 7.47 10.42
C PRO A 75 7.63 7.45 9.51
N GLU A 76 8.27 6.30 9.36
CA GLU A 76 9.40 6.11 8.43
C GLU A 76 8.98 6.16 6.96
N ALA A 77 7.68 5.99 6.64
CA ALA A 77 7.18 6.07 5.27
C ALA A 77 7.18 7.49 4.68
N THR A 78 7.12 8.52 5.53
CA THR A 78 7.12 9.94 5.16
C THR A 78 8.54 10.54 5.23
N GLY A 79 9.54 9.70 5.50
CA GLY A 79 10.94 10.10 5.55
C GLY A 79 11.50 10.40 4.15
N SER A 80 11.69 11.69 3.89
CA SER A 80 12.47 12.33 2.82
C SER A 80 13.49 11.47 2.05
N PRO A 81 13.69 11.71 0.74
CA PRO A 81 14.75 11.09 -0.05
C PRO A 81 16.12 11.54 0.50
N GLY A 82 16.97 10.60 0.88
CA GLY A 82 18.24 10.93 1.50
C GLY A 82 19.27 9.81 1.45
N ALA A 83 19.76 9.49 0.25
CA ALA A 83 21.16 9.17 -0.04
C ALA A 83 21.38 9.17 -1.56
#